data_AF-A0A086ANZ8-F1
#
_entry.id   AF-A0A086ANZ8-F1
#
_cell.length_a   1.000
_cell.length_b   1.000
_cell.length_c   1.000
_cell.angle_alpha   90.00
_cell.angle_beta   90.00
_cell.angle_gamma   90.00
#
_symmetry.space_group_name_H-M   'P 1'
#
loop_
_entity.id
_entity.type
_entity.pdbx_description
1 polymer ?
#
loop_
_entity_poly.entity_id
_entity_poly.type
_entity_poly.pdbx_seq_one_letter_code
_entity_poly.pdbx_strand_id
1 'polypeptide(L)'
;MKKYFFYLITLTLSVYSCSSVKGNLSPINAYLNSKLKNNDTIIVIENKINNNYAIDLLKEKSIAVVDSNTIENSVGLKPPLYNEKYWDIMNQKYRNKNTEVWLKSELWNQNDFSKAKIKFVKEKVFPKPSVYNEYMTDKKGEILVFSFSEPIFYKNEEYVIFSKSETTTKKQFILPNSIVIMKKENGEWIVFKEINDGNYY
;
A
#
# COMPACT_ATOMS: atom_id res chain seq x y z
N MET A 1 42.65 22.34 39.11
CA MET A 1 41.40 21.60 38.80
C MET A 1 40.53 22.32 37.75
N LYS A 2 41.03 22.58 36.52
CA LYS A 2 40.24 23.27 35.48
C LYS A 2 40.61 22.89 34.02
N LYS A 3 41.38 21.81 33.80
CA LYS A 3 41.85 21.42 32.45
C LYS A 3 41.40 20.04 31.93
N TYR A 4 40.73 19.24 32.76
CA TYR A 4 40.24 17.91 32.34
C TYR A 4 38.75 17.86 31.98
N PHE A 5 38.02 18.97 32.16
CA PHE A 5 36.58 19.00 31.88
C PHE A 5 36.25 19.14 30.39
N PHE A 6 37.21 19.56 29.57
CA PHE A 6 36.99 19.77 28.12
C PHE A 6 37.20 18.52 27.26
N TYR A 7 37.89 17.49 27.77
CA TYR A 7 38.10 16.23 27.03
C TYR A 7 36.98 15.21 27.21
N LEU A 8 36.05 15.43 28.15
CA LEU A 8 34.89 14.54 28.35
C LEU A 8 33.69 14.91 27.46
N ILE A 9 33.72 16.08 26.81
CA ILE A 9 32.61 16.60 25.99
C ILE A 9 32.78 16.24 24.50
N THR A 10 33.96 15.79 24.07
CA THR A 10 34.23 15.43 22.67
C THR A 10 34.09 13.93 22.37
N LEU A 11 33.72 13.09 23.35
CA LEU A 11 33.65 11.63 23.21
C LEU A 11 32.21 11.05 23.21
N THR A 12 31.16 11.87 23.19
CA THR A 12 29.76 11.40 23.27
C THR A 12 28.93 11.63 22.01
N LEU A 13 29.50 12.13 20.92
CA LEU A 13 28.75 12.45 19.68
C LEU A 13 28.92 11.44 18.53
N SER A 14 29.64 10.34 18.73
CA SER A 14 29.93 9.36 17.65
C SER A 14 29.12 8.06 17.71
N VAL A 15 28.02 8.00 18.46
CA VAL A 15 27.11 6.84 18.50
C VAL A 15 25.66 7.18 18.07
N TYR A 16 25.49 8.00 17.04
CA TYR A 16 24.22 8.14 16.32
C TYR A 16 24.38 8.02 14.80
N SER A 17 25.19 7.06 14.36
CA SER A 17 25.12 6.57 12.98
C SER A 17 25.21 5.05 12.97
N CYS A 18 24.40 4.42 13.82
CA CYS A 18 23.86 3.13 13.46
C CYS A 18 22.71 3.40 12.48
N SER A 19 23.04 3.65 11.20
CA SER A 19 22.06 3.42 10.15
C SER A 19 21.80 1.92 10.19
N SER A 20 20.72 1.51 10.86
CA SER A 20 20.21 0.17 10.69
C SER A 20 19.75 0.07 9.24
N VAL A 21 20.67 -0.34 8.36
CA VAL A 21 20.39 -0.87 7.01
C VAL A 21 19.77 -2.28 7.14
N LYS A 22 18.84 -2.40 8.09
CA LYS A 22 17.71 -3.31 8.15
C LYS A 22 16.51 -2.42 8.52
N GLY A 23 16.32 -1.38 7.70
CA GLY A 23 15.31 -0.36 7.94
C GLY A 23 13.94 -1.02 7.81
N ASN A 24 13.09 -0.79 8.81
CA ASN A 24 11.68 -1.18 8.78
C ASN A 24 11.08 -0.65 7.47
N LEU A 25 10.91 -1.52 6.48
CA LEU A 25 10.39 -1.12 5.17
C LEU A 25 8.99 -0.56 5.39
N SER A 26 8.61 0.49 4.65
CA SER A 26 7.21 0.91 4.68
C SER A 26 6.31 -0.28 4.29
N PRO A 27 5.08 -0.38 4.82
CA PRO A 27 4.18 -1.50 4.52
C PRO A 27 4.02 -1.77 3.02
N ILE A 28 3.88 -0.72 2.21
CA ILE A 28 3.77 -0.82 0.75
C ILE A 28 5.06 -1.40 0.14
N ASN A 29 6.25 -0.98 0.60
CA ASN A 29 7.50 -1.56 0.13
C ASN A 29 7.67 -3.02 0.53
N ALA A 30 7.25 -3.39 1.74
CA ALA A 30 7.26 -4.79 2.18
C ALA A 30 6.30 -5.64 1.33
N TYR A 31 5.11 -5.13 1.04
CA TYR A 31 4.16 -5.77 0.12
C TYR A 31 4.75 -5.95 -1.28
N LEU A 32 5.29 -4.90 -1.89
CA LEU A 32 5.91 -4.97 -3.22
C LEU A 32 7.08 -5.97 -3.25
N ASN A 33 7.93 -5.98 -2.22
CA ASN A 33 9.03 -6.95 -2.13
C ASN A 33 8.55 -8.40 -1.97
N SER A 34 7.35 -8.61 -1.41
CA SER A 34 6.76 -9.96 -1.32
C SER A 34 6.20 -10.46 -2.66
N LYS A 35 5.94 -9.56 -3.61
CA LYS A 35 5.31 -9.87 -4.91
C LYS A 35 6.31 -9.86 -6.08
N LEU A 36 7.29 -8.98 -6.03
CA LEU A 36 8.19 -8.69 -7.16
C LEU A 36 9.54 -9.37 -7.01
N LYS A 37 10.14 -9.75 -8.14
CA LYS A 37 11.52 -10.21 -8.21
C LYS A 37 12.48 -9.02 -8.30
N ASN A 38 13.73 -9.26 -7.91
CA ASN A 38 14.80 -8.29 -8.09
C ASN A 38 14.92 -7.91 -9.57
N ASN A 39 14.79 -6.61 -9.87
CA ASN A 39 14.79 -5.97 -11.21
C ASN A 39 13.47 -5.88 -11.96
N ASP A 40 12.35 -6.33 -11.39
CA ASP A 40 11.04 -6.10 -12.01
C ASP A 40 10.80 -4.60 -12.18
N THR A 41 10.30 -4.23 -13.37
CA THR A 41 9.82 -2.88 -13.65
C THR A 41 8.32 -2.88 -13.50
N ILE A 42 7.81 -1.99 -12.68
CA ILE A 42 6.37 -1.80 -12.47
C ILE A 42 5.97 -0.38 -12.82
N ILE A 43 4.68 -0.21 -13.12
CA ILE A 43 4.06 1.11 -13.16
C ILE A 43 3.32 1.33 -11.84
N VAL A 44 3.45 2.53 -11.29
CA VAL A 44 2.63 2.98 -10.17
C VAL A 44 1.81 4.18 -10.61
N ILE A 45 0.51 4.14 -10.37
CA ILE A 45 -0.34 5.32 -10.52
C ILE A 45 0.01 6.28 -9.39
N GLU A 46 0.51 7.47 -9.74
CA GLU A 46 1.04 8.40 -8.74
C GLU A 46 -0.06 8.97 -7.83
N ASN A 47 -1.29 9.12 -8.33
CA ASN A 47 -2.41 9.56 -7.51
C ASN A 47 -2.72 8.53 -6.42
N LYS A 48 -2.71 8.95 -5.17
CA LYS A 48 -3.05 8.06 -4.05
C LYS A 48 -4.53 7.69 -4.10
N ILE A 49 -4.83 6.42 -3.85
CA ILE A 49 -6.21 5.99 -3.61
C ILE A 49 -6.66 6.61 -2.29
N ASN A 50 -7.91 7.05 -2.23
CA ASN A 50 -8.51 7.58 -1.03
C ASN A 50 -8.69 6.47 0.02
N ASN A 51 -8.19 6.70 1.24
CA ASN A 51 -8.32 5.79 2.37
C ASN A 51 -9.77 5.39 2.71
N ASN A 52 -10.75 6.21 2.29
CA ASN A 52 -12.16 5.89 2.41
C ASN A 52 -12.48 4.49 1.87
N TYR A 53 -11.87 4.10 0.73
CA TYR A 53 -12.06 2.78 0.16
C TYR A 53 -11.66 1.66 1.15
N ALA A 54 -10.51 1.78 1.81
CA ALA A 54 -10.09 0.79 2.79
C ALA A 54 -11.00 0.76 4.02
N ILE A 55 -11.41 1.93 4.49
CA ILE A 55 -12.28 2.07 5.67
C ILE A 55 -13.65 1.43 5.40
N ASP A 56 -14.21 1.69 4.22
CA ASP A 56 -15.51 1.18 3.80
C ASP A 56 -15.45 -0.32 3.55
N LEU A 57 -14.46 -0.81 2.77
CA LEU A 57 -14.31 -2.25 2.50
C LEU A 57 -14.01 -3.07 3.76
N LEU A 58 -13.33 -2.50 4.77
CA LEU A 58 -13.10 -3.19 6.05
C LEU A 58 -14.41 -3.33 6.86
N LYS A 59 -15.36 -2.39 6.73
CA LYS A 59 -16.67 -2.43 7.39
C LYS A 59 -17.67 -3.30 6.66
N GLU A 60 -17.64 -3.25 5.34
CA GLU A 60 -18.53 -4.03 4.50
C GLU A 60 -18.36 -5.52 4.83
N LYS A 61 -19.48 -6.22 4.99
CA LYS A 61 -19.49 -7.68 4.95
C LYS A 61 -19.17 -8.05 3.50
N SER A 62 -17.88 -8.14 3.19
CA SER A 62 -17.31 -8.19 1.82
C SER A 62 -17.89 -9.32 0.98
N ILE A 63 -18.78 -9.02 0.02
CA ILE A 63 -19.44 -9.97 -0.90
C ILE A 63 -18.37 -10.84 -1.58
N ALA A 64 -18.43 -12.16 -1.40
CA ALA A 64 -17.57 -13.10 -2.09
C ALA A 64 -18.43 -13.86 -3.10
N VAL A 65 -18.13 -13.71 -4.39
CA VAL A 65 -18.72 -14.55 -5.44
C VAL A 65 -18.09 -15.95 -5.29
N VAL A 66 -18.87 -16.92 -4.86
CA VAL A 66 -18.41 -18.30 -4.61
C VAL A 66 -18.34 -19.09 -5.93
N ASP A 67 -19.23 -18.81 -6.88
CA ASP A 67 -19.21 -19.27 -8.28
C ASP A 67 -20.16 -18.44 -9.17
N SER A 68 -20.30 -18.80 -10.46
CA SER A 68 -21.09 -18.05 -11.45
C SER A 68 -22.60 -17.97 -11.18
N ASN A 69 -23.14 -18.73 -10.22
CA ASN A 69 -24.59 -18.83 -9.96
C ASN A 69 -24.97 -18.73 -8.47
N THR A 70 -24.00 -18.56 -7.56
CA THR A 70 -24.26 -18.55 -6.11
C THR A 70 -23.71 -17.28 -5.45
N ILE A 71 -24.62 -16.37 -5.11
CA ILE A 71 -24.35 -15.25 -4.19
C ILE A 71 -24.58 -15.79 -2.77
N GLU A 72 -23.54 -16.31 -2.12
CA GLU A 72 -23.61 -16.50 -0.67
C GLU A 72 -23.46 -15.13 0.00
N ASN A 73 -24.34 -14.82 0.94
CA ASN A 73 -24.15 -13.71 1.87
C ASN A 73 -22.77 -13.89 2.50
N SER A 74 -21.85 -13.05 2.09
CA SER A 74 -20.48 -13.14 2.52
C SER A 74 -20.40 -13.11 4.03
N VAL A 75 -19.62 -14.05 4.53
CA VAL A 75 -19.09 -14.00 5.87
C VAL A 75 -18.20 -12.76 5.94
N GLY A 76 -18.75 -11.63 6.41
CA GLY A 76 -17.96 -10.44 6.72
C GLY A 76 -16.76 -10.80 7.56
N LEU A 77 -15.71 -9.96 7.56
CA LEU A 77 -14.46 -10.24 8.27
C LEU A 77 -14.74 -10.67 9.71
N LYS A 78 -14.73 -11.98 9.94
CA LYS A 78 -15.05 -12.55 11.24
C LYS A 78 -14.03 -12.01 12.24
N PRO A 79 -14.44 -11.78 13.50
CA PRO A 79 -13.49 -11.61 14.58
C PRO A 79 -12.40 -12.70 14.49
N PRO A 80 -11.12 -12.37 14.72
CA PRO A 80 -10.65 -11.17 15.40
C PRO A 80 -10.18 -10.06 14.45
N LEU A 81 -10.46 -10.06 13.15
CA LEU A 81 -9.92 -9.03 12.25
C LEU A 81 -10.69 -7.72 12.37
N TYR A 82 -12.01 -7.72 12.18
CA TYR A 82 -12.85 -6.56 12.40
C TYR A 82 -13.16 -6.35 13.90
N ASN A 83 -13.22 -5.09 14.32
CA ASN A 83 -13.68 -4.65 15.63
C ASN A 83 -14.22 -3.22 15.52
N GLU A 84 -15.49 -3.02 15.89
CA GLU A 84 -16.20 -1.74 15.73
C GLU A 84 -15.47 -0.58 16.39
N LYS A 85 -15.02 -0.74 17.64
CA LYS A 85 -14.31 0.32 18.39
C LYS A 85 -13.06 0.79 17.65
N TYR A 86 -12.25 -0.14 17.15
CA TYR A 86 -11.04 0.22 16.41
C TYR A 86 -11.36 0.73 15.00
N TRP A 87 -12.45 0.27 14.40
CA TRP A 87 -12.93 0.79 13.12
C TRP A 87 -13.36 2.24 13.25
N ASP A 88 -14.10 2.60 14.31
CA ASP A 88 -14.52 3.99 14.57
C ASP A 88 -13.31 4.92 14.75
N ILE A 89 -12.29 4.49 15.49
CA ILE A 89 -11.04 5.25 15.67
C ILE A 89 -10.35 5.46 14.32
N MET A 90 -10.24 4.40 13.52
CA MET A 90 -9.65 4.45 12.18
C MET A 90 -10.45 5.40 11.26
N ASN A 91 -11.77 5.28 11.28
CA ASN A 91 -12.70 6.07 10.50
C ASN A 91 -12.57 7.56 10.83
N GLN A 92 -12.50 7.92 12.11
CA GLN A 92 -12.32 9.31 12.53
C GLN A 92 -10.94 9.88 12.17
N LYS A 93 -9.89 9.07 12.27
CA LYS A 93 -8.50 9.53 12.06
C LYS A 93 -8.10 9.62 10.58
N TYR A 94 -8.57 8.68 9.75
CA TYR A 94 -8.05 8.49 8.39
C TYR A 94 -9.06 8.76 7.29
N ARG A 95 -10.36 8.95 7.60
CA ARG A 95 -11.35 9.28 6.57
C ARG A 95 -11.05 10.64 5.97
N ASN A 96 -10.96 10.68 4.65
CA ASN A 96 -10.86 11.91 3.91
C ASN A 96 -12.26 12.52 3.71
N LYS A 97 -12.37 13.85 3.82
CA LYS A 97 -13.61 14.59 3.53
C LYS A 97 -13.97 14.52 2.04
N ASN A 98 -12.95 14.41 1.17
CA ASN A 98 -13.16 14.17 -0.25
C ASN A 98 -13.71 12.75 -0.46
N THR A 99 -14.71 12.62 -1.31
CA THR A 99 -15.33 11.35 -1.70
C THR A 99 -14.81 10.81 -3.04
N GLU A 100 -13.94 11.54 -3.73
CA GLU A 100 -13.26 11.06 -4.93
C GLU A 100 -12.38 9.85 -4.59
N VAL A 101 -12.37 8.86 -5.48
CA VAL A 101 -11.53 7.65 -5.36
C VAL A 101 -10.05 8.01 -5.36
N TRP A 102 -9.67 9.05 -6.11
CA TRP A 102 -8.30 9.48 -6.30
C TRP A 102 -8.04 10.83 -5.68
N LEU A 103 -6.98 10.94 -4.89
CA LEU A 103 -6.57 12.20 -4.30
C LEU A 103 -5.70 12.98 -5.30
N LYS A 104 -6.31 13.98 -5.95
CA LYS A 104 -5.66 14.75 -7.03
C LYS A 104 -4.40 15.50 -6.61
N SER A 105 -4.33 15.94 -5.35
CA SER A 105 -3.21 16.70 -4.79
C SER A 105 -2.21 15.85 -4.01
N GLU A 106 -2.50 14.56 -3.79
CA GLU A 106 -1.65 13.67 -3.00
C GLU A 106 -1.03 12.63 -3.93
N LEU A 107 0.28 12.77 -4.15
CA LEU A 107 1.01 11.97 -5.13
C LEU A 107 2.08 11.13 -4.44
N TRP A 108 2.20 9.89 -4.87
CA TRP A 108 3.37 9.05 -4.66
C TRP A 108 4.55 9.58 -5.48
N ASN A 109 5.74 9.45 -4.94
CA ASN A 109 6.99 9.77 -5.62
C ASN A 109 8.06 8.70 -5.33
N GLN A 110 9.21 8.79 -6.01
CA GLN A 110 10.25 7.78 -5.91
C GLN A 110 10.80 7.57 -4.48
N ASN A 111 10.79 8.59 -3.62
CA ASN A 111 11.30 8.47 -2.25
C ASN A 111 10.40 7.61 -1.35
N ASP A 112 9.14 7.40 -1.75
CA ASP A 112 8.21 6.54 -1.03
C ASP A 112 8.51 5.04 -1.26
N PHE A 113 9.40 4.72 -2.21
CA PHE A 113 9.72 3.36 -2.63
C PHE A 113 11.23 3.06 -2.63
N SER A 114 11.61 1.94 -2.03
CA SER A 114 13.03 1.67 -1.72
C SER A 114 13.77 0.77 -2.72
N LYS A 115 13.07 -0.04 -3.52
CA LYS A 115 13.73 -1.12 -4.30
C LYS A 115 13.21 -1.36 -5.73
N ALA A 116 11.98 -0.98 -6.05
CA ALA A 116 11.40 -1.26 -7.36
C ALA A 116 11.85 -0.23 -8.41
N LYS A 117 12.08 -0.70 -9.65
CA LYS A 117 12.19 0.19 -10.82
C LYS A 117 10.77 0.67 -11.15
N ILE A 118 10.38 1.80 -10.58
CA ILE A 118 9.02 2.32 -10.71
C ILE A 118 8.96 3.36 -11.82
N LYS A 119 7.91 3.25 -12.63
CA LYS A 119 7.47 4.31 -13.53
C LYS A 119 6.17 4.89 -12.99
N PHE A 120 6.17 6.19 -12.74
CA PHE A 120 4.99 6.90 -12.27
C PHE A 120 4.14 7.39 -13.43
N VAL A 121 2.84 7.14 -13.37
CA VAL A 121 1.86 7.60 -14.36
C VAL A 121 0.69 8.24 -13.62
N LYS A 122 0.20 9.38 -14.12
CA LYS A 122 -1.02 9.99 -13.59
C LYS A 122 -2.23 9.12 -13.86
N GLU A 123 -3.17 9.09 -12.93
CA GLU A 123 -4.43 8.34 -13.08
C GLU A 123 -5.13 8.66 -14.41
N LYS A 124 -5.35 9.96 -14.71
CA LYS A 124 -5.97 10.44 -15.96
C LYS A 124 -5.27 10.06 -17.28
N VAL A 125 -4.07 9.50 -17.16
CA VAL A 125 -3.21 9.11 -18.29
C VAL A 125 -3.30 7.61 -18.55
N PHE A 126 -3.60 6.78 -17.56
CA PHE A 126 -3.81 5.35 -17.75
C PHE A 126 -5.34 5.07 -17.78
N PRO A 127 -5.85 4.24 -18.70
CA PRO A 127 -5.13 3.37 -19.63
C PRO A 127 -5.03 3.96 -21.05
N LYS A 128 -4.34 5.08 -21.28
CA LYS A 128 -4.09 5.56 -22.65
C LYS A 128 -2.84 4.89 -23.23
N PRO A 129 -2.97 3.97 -24.21
CA PRO A 129 -1.84 3.17 -24.72
C PRO A 129 -0.67 4.01 -25.18
N SER A 130 -0.93 5.13 -25.86
CA SER A 130 0.10 6.03 -26.38
C SER A 130 1.12 6.51 -25.33
N VAL A 131 0.76 6.50 -24.05
CA VAL A 131 1.65 6.97 -22.96
C VAL A 131 2.46 5.85 -22.33
N TYR A 132 2.06 4.58 -22.52
CA TYR A 132 2.83 3.42 -22.05
C TYR A 132 3.27 2.48 -23.18
N ASN A 133 3.08 2.87 -24.44
CA ASN A 133 3.49 2.12 -25.62
C ASN A 133 5.01 1.87 -25.65
N GLU A 134 5.82 2.79 -25.14
CA GLU A 134 7.27 2.59 -25.00
C GLU A 134 7.63 1.44 -24.05
N TYR A 135 6.70 1.06 -23.17
CA TYR A 135 6.84 -0.06 -22.24
C TYR A 135 6.21 -1.35 -22.81
N MET A 136 5.25 -1.23 -23.72
CA MET A 136 4.63 -2.31 -24.50
C MET A 136 5.41 -2.58 -25.79
N THR A 137 6.71 -2.86 -25.69
CA THR A 137 7.47 -3.32 -26.86
C THR A 137 7.12 -4.78 -27.18
N ASP A 138 7.08 -5.17 -28.45
CA ASP A 138 6.75 -6.53 -28.94
C ASP A 138 7.56 -7.68 -28.30
N LYS A 139 8.62 -7.36 -27.53
CA LYS A 139 9.50 -8.31 -26.82
C LYS A 139 9.38 -8.29 -25.30
N LYS A 140 8.61 -7.38 -24.69
CA LYS A 140 8.44 -7.29 -23.23
C LYS A 140 6.96 -7.51 -22.89
N GLY A 141 6.73 -8.57 -22.11
CA GLY A 141 5.40 -8.98 -21.68
C GLY A 141 4.64 -7.92 -20.90
N GLU A 142 3.38 -8.24 -20.66
CA GLU A 142 2.44 -7.55 -19.77
C GLU A 142 3.12 -7.04 -18.48
N ILE A 143 3.08 -5.73 -18.24
CA ILE A 143 3.71 -5.08 -17.07
C ILE A 143 2.67 -4.90 -15.98
N LEU A 144 3.04 -5.21 -14.73
CA LEU A 144 2.21 -4.96 -13.56
C LEU A 144 2.06 -3.46 -13.29
N VAL A 145 0.83 -3.05 -13.03
CA VAL A 145 0.45 -1.69 -12.72
C VAL A 145 -0.21 -1.71 -11.34
N PHE A 146 0.32 -0.92 -10.42
CA PHE A 146 -0.22 -0.80 -9.08
C PHE A 146 -0.71 0.61 -8.79
N SER A 147 -1.67 0.71 -7.89
CA SER A 147 -2.09 1.96 -7.25
C SER A 147 -2.30 1.68 -5.76
N PHE A 148 -1.97 2.63 -4.89
CA PHE A 148 -2.06 2.43 -3.44
C PHE A 148 -2.70 3.62 -2.73
N SER A 149 -3.43 3.36 -1.63
CA SER A 149 -3.74 4.37 -0.63
C SER A 149 -2.60 4.52 0.36
N GLU A 150 -2.66 5.54 1.22
CA GLU A 150 -1.77 5.62 2.38
C GLU A 150 -2.02 4.45 3.34
N PRO A 151 -0.99 3.96 4.06
CA PRO A 151 -1.16 2.97 5.11
C PRO A 151 -1.99 3.52 6.29
N ILE A 152 -2.93 2.70 6.75
CA ILE A 152 -3.82 2.95 7.88
C ILE A 152 -3.45 2.00 9.01
N PHE A 153 -3.00 2.54 10.15
CA PHE A 153 -2.69 1.72 11.32
C PHE A 153 -3.96 1.38 12.11
N TYR A 154 -4.14 0.10 12.42
CA TYR A 154 -5.35 -0.47 12.97
C TYR A 154 -5.05 -1.34 14.20
N LYS A 155 -5.96 -1.36 15.18
CA LYS A 155 -5.82 -2.08 16.47
C LYS A 155 -4.49 -1.81 17.18
N ASN A 156 -4.30 -0.56 17.60
CA ASN A 156 -3.08 -0.12 18.29
C ASN A 156 -1.81 -0.48 17.49
N GLU A 157 -1.85 -0.29 16.17
CA GLU A 157 -0.75 -0.55 15.24
C GLU A 157 -0.34 -2.02 15.12
N GLU A 158 -1.14 -2.96 15.63
CA GLU A 158 -0.94 -4.41 15.41
C GLU A 158 -1.06 -4.76 13.93
N TYR A 159 -1.97 -4.08 13.22
CA TYR A 159 -2.19 -4.24 11.79
C TYR A 159 -1.98 -2.92 11.05
N VAL A 160 -1.61 -3.04 9.78
CA VAL A 160 -1.65 -1.94 8.82
C VAL A 160 -2.46 -2.35 7.61
N ILE A 161 -3.29 -1.42 7.13
CA ILE A 161 -4.27 -1.64 6.08
C ILE A 161 -4.07 -0.59 5.00
N PHE A 162 -4.09 -0.98 3.73
CA PHE A 162 -4.13 -0.02 2.63
C PHE A 162 -4.92 -0.58 1.45
N SER A 163 -5.59 0.30 0.71
CA SER A 163 -6.25 -0.05 -0.54
C SER A 163 -5.22 -0.22 -1.63
N LYS A 164 -5.51 -1.10 -2.59
CA LYS A 164 -4.77 -1.17 -3.84
C LYS A 164 -5.66 -1.36 -5.05
N SER A 165 -5.12 -0.97 -6.19
CA SER A 165 -5.46 -1.54 -7.49
C SER A 165 -4.24 -2.30 -7.98
N GLU A 166 -4.47 -3.49 -8.55
CA GLU A 166 -3.43 -4.30 -9.17
C GLU A 166 -3.96 -4.78 -10.52
N THR A 167 -3.39 -4.23 -11.59
CA THR A 167 -3.76 -4.55 -12.96
C THR A 167 -2.50 -4.77 -13.80
N THR A 168 -2.69 -4.85 -15.10
CA THR A 168 -1.59 -4.86 -16.05
C THR A 168 -1.81 -3.86 -17.16
N THR A 169 -0.76 -3.56 -17.92
CA THR A 169 -0.85 -2.78 -19.16
C THR A 169 -1.76 -3.40 -20.22
N LYS A 170 -2.13 -4.69 -20.08
CA LYS A 170 -3.10 -5.37 -20.94
C LYS A 170 -4.53 -5.28 -20.40
N LYS A 171 -4.75 -5.47 -19.10
CA LYS A 171 -6.08 -5.45 -18.45
C LYS A 171 -6.63 -4.05 -18.19
N GLN A 172 -5.76 -3.09 -17.89
CA GLN A 172 -6.06 -1.66 -17.97
C GLN A 172 -7.12 -1.08 -17.02
N PHE A 173 -7.57 -1.81 -15.99
CA PHE A 173 -8.48 -1.24 -14.98
C PHE A 173 -7.71 -0.52 -13.87
N ILE A 174 -8.18 0.64 -13.43
CA ILE A 174 -7.46 1.46 -12.42
C ILE A 174 -8.15 1.55 -11.07
N LEU A 175 -9.45 1.25 -11.00
CA LEU A 175 -10.17 1.38 -9.76
C LEU A 175 -9.57 0.45 -8.69
N PRO A 176 -9.54 0.89 -7.41
CA PRO A 176 -9.18 0.00 -6.32
C PRO A 176 -10.09 -1.22 -6.35
N ASN A 177 -9.50 -2.39 -6.13
CA ASN A 177 -10.18 -3.68 -6.19
C ASN A 177 -9.97 -4.53 -4.93
N SER A 178 -9.11 -4.06 -4.02
CA SER A 178 -8.76 -4.81 -2.83
C SER A 178 -8.16 -3.95 -1.73
N ILE A 179 -8.15 -4.49 -0.53
CA ILE A 179 -7.31 -4.02 0.58
C ILE A 179 -6.29 -5.09 0.94
N VAL A 180 -5.11 -4.62 1.34
CA VAL A 180 -4.05 -5.44 1.93
C VAL A 180 -4.04 -5.17 3.42
N ILE A 181 -4.03 -6.23 4.22
CA ILE A 181 -3.84 -6.19 5.66
C ILE A 181 -2.52 -6.89 5.98
N MET A 182 -1.63 -6.18 6.66
CA MET A 182 -0.34 -6.70 7.09
C MET A 182 -0.25 -6.67 8.61
N LYS A 183 0.52 -7.61 9.16
CA LYS A 183 0.88 -7.68 10.59
C LYS A 183 2.38 -7.52 10.74
N LYS A 184 2.81 -6.92 11.85
CA LYS A 184 4.23 -6.83 12.17
C LYS A 184 4.71 -8.10 12.87
N GLU A 185 5.69 -8.78 12.30
CA GLU A 185 6.33 -9.97 12.88
C GLU A 185 7.84 -9.79 12.85
N ASN A 186 8.52 -10.01 13.97
CA ASN A 186 9.97 -9.81 14.11
C ASN A 186 10.48 -8.45 13.61
N GLY A 187 9.64 -7.42 13.70
CA GLY A 187 9.97 -6.06 13.27
C GLY A 187 9.73 -5.77 11.79
N GLU A 188 9.26 -6.74 11.01
CA GLU A 188 8.97 -6.62 9.58
C GLU A 188 7.45 -6.71 9.32
N TRP A 189 6.97 -6.01 8.28
CA TRP A 189 5.57 -6.13 7.85
C TRP A 189 5.39 -7.34 6.95
N ILE A 190 4.50 -8.25 7.35
CA ILE A 190 4.15 -9.46 6.61
C ILE A 190 2.70 -9.40 6.18
N VAL A 191 2.41 -9.77 4.93
CA VAL A 191 1.03 -9.84 4.41
C VAL A 191 0.26 -10.88 5.23
N PHE A 192 -0.76 -10.42 5.96
CA PHE A 192 -1.63 -11.28 6.74
C PHE A 192 -2.85 -11.71 5.91
N LYS A 193 -3.45 -10.78 5.16
CA LYS A 193 -4.62 -11.06 4.31
C LYS A 193 -4.76 -10.03 3.19
N GLU A 194 -5.23 -10.48 2.03
CA GLU A 194 -5.77 -9.61 0.98
C GLU A 194 -7.28 -9.86 0.87
N ILE A 195 -8.07 -8.80 0.74
CA ILE A 195 -9.53 -8.87 0.62
C ILE A 195 -9.92 -8.12 -0.65
N ASN A 196 -10.50 -8.83 -1.61
CA ASN A 196 -11.05 -8.23 -2.82
C ASN A 196 -12.49 -7.74 -2.55
N ASP A 197 -12.91 -6.73 -3.29
CA ASP A 197 -14.27 -6.17 -3.23
C ASP A 197 -15.31 -7.01 -4.00
N GLY A 198 -14.88 -8.07 -4.70
CA GLY A 198 -15.75 -8.94 -5.48
C GLY A 198 -16.09 -8.39 -6.88
N ASN A 199 -15.59 -7.21 -7.24
CA ASN A 199 -15.73 -6.64 -8.58
C ASN A 199 -14.66 -7.23 -9.51
N TYR A 200 -14.93 -8.41 -10.06
CA TYR A 200 -14.09 -9.02 -11.09
C TYR A 200 -14.42 -8.38 -12.45
N TYR A 201 -13.48 -7.61 -13.00
CA TYR A 201 -13.53 -7.06 -14.36
C TYR A 201 -12.68 -7.88 -15.33
#